data_AF-A0A7S2UZH0-F1
#
_entry.id   AF-A0A7S2UZH0-F1
#
_cell.length_a   1.000
_cell.length_b   1.000
_cell.length_c   1.000
_cell.angle_alpha   90.00
_cell.angle_beta   90.00
_cell.angle_gamma   90.00
#
_symmetry.space_group_name_H-M   'P 1'
#
loop_
_entity.id
_entity.type
_entity.pdbx_description
1 polymer ?
#
loop_
_entity_poly.entity_id
_entity_poly.type
_entity_poly.pdbx_seq_one_letter_code
_entity_poly.pdbx_strand_id
1 'polypeptide(L)'
;SFFGFYGTKQSYFSHVLNENKKKKRYHDWHLDDEVYLPCIGQYSTDLITDRAEQVISSHEPSGGPLFLYVAHQNVHEPLDDPPLAHLDPDIADALDQLPYGSERHILGKMSVALDLSVGRVVEALRSNGLYDNSIIVVASDNGGCTGNGASNYPLRGNKGTLFEGG
;
A
#
# COMPACT_ATOMS: atom_id res chain seq x y z
N SER A 1 9.85 12.49 -10.07
CA SER A 1 10.18 11.09 -10.40
C SER A 1 8.98 10.21 -10.09
N PHE A 2 8.79 9.15 -10.87
CA PHE A 2 7.82 8.10 -10.60
C PHE A 2 8.52 6.86 -9.99
N PHE A 3 7.85 6.17 -9.06
CA PHE A 3 8.32 4.89 -8.54
C PHE A 3 7.10 4.05 -8.13
N GLY A 4 6.86 2.95 -8.84
CA GLY A 4 5.65 2.15 -8.66
C GLY A 4 5.36 1.31 -9.89
N PHE A 5 4.10 0.96 -10.09
CA PHE A 5 3.65 0.08 -11.17
C PHE A 5 2.54 0.71 -12.01
N TYR A 6 2.39 0.25 -13.26
CA TYR A 6 1.41 0.80 -14.21
C TYR A 6 0.14 -0.02 -14.32
N GLY A 7 0.23 -1.33 -14.06
CA GLY A 7 -0.89 -2.26 -14.10
C GLY A 7 -1.89 -2.02 -12.96
N THR A 8 -2.96 -2.83 -13.00
CA THR A 8 -4.05 -2.73 -12.00
C THR A 8 -3.76 -3.52 -10.72
N LYS A 9 -2.88 -4.52 -10.80
CA LYS A 9 -2.40 -5.34 -9.67
C LYS A 9 -1.15 -6.12 -10.06
N GLN A 10 -0.31 -6.48 -9.11
CA GLN A 10 0.87 -7.33 -9.34
C GLN A 10 1.15 -8.18 -8.07
N SER A 11 2.07 -9.15 -8.12
CA SER A 11 2.49 -9.86 -6.89
C SER A 11 3.39 -9.00 -6.01
N TYR A 12 3.02 -8.76 -4.75
CA TYR A 12 3.63 -7.78 -3.85
C TYR A 12 5.16 -7.92 -3.68
N PHE A 13 5.72 -9.10 -3.92
CA PHE A 13 7.15 -9.37 -3.82
C PHE A 13 7.85 -9.50 -5.17
N SER A 14 7.22 -10.17 -6.15
CA SER A 14 7.87 -10.41 -7.46
C SER A 14 7.67 -9.27 -8.43
N HIS A 15 6.70 -8.38 -8.17
CA HIS A 15 6.25 -7.27 -9.02
C HIS A 15 5.87 -7.69 -10.43
N VAL A 16 5.48 -8.96 -10.57
CA VAL A 16 5.02 -9.53 -11.83
C VAL A 16 3.51 -9.37 -11.95
N LEU A 17 3.09 -8.73 -13.04
CA LEU A 17 1.70 -8.71 -13.50
C LEU A 17 1.38 -10.04 -14.21
N ASN A 18 0.30 -10.70 -13.78
CA ASN A 18 -0.25 -11.87 -14.45
C ASN A 18 -1.50 -11.46 -15.28
N GLU A 19 -1.33 -11.17 -16.56
CA GLU A 19 -2.47 -10.93 -17.45
C GLU A 19 -3.08 -12.23 -18.02
N ASN A 20 -4.41 -12.24 -18.14
CA ASN A 20 -5.27 -13.37 -18.49
C ASN A 20 -4.87 -14.18 -19.75
N LYS A 21 -5.28 -15.47 -19.73
CA LYS A 21 -5.31 -16.54 -20.76
C LYS A 21 -4.01 -16.87 -21.53
N LYS A 22 -3.11 -15.93 -21.79
CA LYS A 22 -1.89 -16.16 -22.58
C LYS A 22 -0.62 -16.46 -21.76
N LYS A 23 -0.72 -16.51 -20.41
CA LYS A 23 0.39 -16.79 -19.47
C LYS A 23 1.62 -15.89 -19.68
N LYS A 24 1.45 -14.66 -20.16
CA LYS A 24 2.56 -13.72 -20.27
C LYS A 24 2.76 -13.05 -18.92
N ARG A 25 4.02 -13.05 -18.45
CA ARG A 25 4.45 -12.49 -17.18
C ARG A 25 5.37 -11.32 -17.47
N TYR A 26 5.03 -10.16 -16.95
CA TYR A 26 5.81 -8.93 -17.13
C TYR A 26 6.13 -8.36 -15.75
N HIS A 27 7.38 -7.93 -15.57
CA HIS A 27 7.75 -7.15 -14.39
C HIS A 27 7.23 -5.73 -14.61
N ASP A 28 6.42 -5.24 -13.68
CA ASP A 28 5.66 -4.00 -13.81
C ASP A 28 6.06 -3.01 -12.71
N TRP A 29 7.23 -3.15 -12.10
CA TRP A 29 7.79 -2.10 -11.22
C TRP A 29 8.77 -1.23 -11.98
N HIS A 30 8.62 0.08 -11.85
CA HIS A 30 9.37 1.08 -12.59
C HIS A 30 9.98 2.15 -11.67
N LEU A 31 11.14 2.64 -12.09
CA LEU A 31 11.72 3.90 -11.64
C LEU A 31 11.73 4.83 -12.85
N ASP A 32 10.92 5.88 -12.79
CA ASP A 32 10.58 6.68 -13.95
C ASP A 32 10.11 5.78 -15.11
N ASP A 33 10.75 5.83 -16.27
CA ASP A 33 10.30 5.06 -17.45
C ASP A 33 10.92 3.65 -17.55
N GLU A 34 11.81 3.27 -16.61
CA GLU A 34 12.61 2.04 -16.69
C GLU A 34 12.14 0.97 -15.72
N VAL A 35 12.15 -0.29 -16.17
CA VAL A 35 11.87 -1.44 -15.30
C VAL A 35 12.94 -1.54 -14.21
N TYR A 36 12.51 -1.54 -12.95
CA TYR A 36 13.41 -1.55 -11.80
C TYR A 36 13.46 -2.94 -11.16
N LEU A 37 14.37 -3.79 -11.63
CA LEU A 37 14.55 -5.17 -11.13
C LEU A 37 15.13 -5.33 -9.71
N PRO A 38 15.92 -4.38 -9.14
CA PRO A 38 16.47 -4.55 -7.79
C PRO A 38 15.42 -4.71 -6.67
N CYS A 39 14.16 -4.41 -6.94
CA CYS A 39 13.07 -4.53 -5.97
C CYS A 39 12.50 -5.95 -5.81
N ILE A 40 12.93 -6.92 -6.63
CA ILE A 40 12.44 -8.30 -6.55
C ILE A 40 12.71 -8.89 -5.16
N GLY A 41 11.67 -9.44 -4.55
CA GLY A 41 11.70 -10.02 -3.20
C GLY A 41 11.39 -9.02 -2.08
N GLN A 42 11.24 -7.73 -2.40
CA GLN A 42 10.86 -6.68 -1.46
C GLN A 42 9.36 -6.43 -1.56
N TYR A 43 8.69 -6.25 -0.41
CA TYR A 43 7.25 -6.02 -0.36
C TYR A 43 6.91 -4.63 -0.91
N SER A 44 5.92 -4.54 -1.80
CA SER A 44 5.61 -3.28 -2.53
C SER A 44 5.23 -2.11 -1.62
N THR A 45 4.59 -2.39 -0.48
CA THR A 45 4.29 -1.38 0.54
C THR A 45 5.57 -0.77 1.11
N ASP A 46 6.59 -1.58 1.40
CA ASP A 46 7.86 -1.09 1.93
C ASP A 46 8.61 -0.26 0.88
N LEU A 47 8.66 -0.73 -0.37
CA LEU A 47 9.27 0.01 -1.48
C LEU A 47 8.67 1.42 -1.65
N ILE A 48 7.34 1.53 -1.62
CA ILE A 48 6.65 2.82 -1.73
C ILE A 48 6.94 3.69 -0.52
N THR A 49 6.96 3.10 0.67
CA THR A 49 7.25 3.81 1.93
C THR A 49 8.68 4.36 1.94
N ASP A 50 9.66 3.51 1.65
CA ASP A 50 11.09 3.87 1.59
C ASP A 50 11.31 5.00 0.59
N ARG A 51 10.63 4.95 -0.57
CA ARG A 51 10.72 6.02 -1.55
C ARG A 51 10.08 7.32 -1.06
N ALA A 52 8.94 7.26 -0.38
CA ALA A 52 8.29 8.43 0.20
C ALA A 52 9.20 9.09 1.26
N GLU A 53 9.78 8.29 2.16
CA GLU A 53 10.76 8.76 3.16
C GLU A 53 12.00 9.40 2.50
N GLN A 54 12.51 8.80 1.41
CA GLN A 54 13.62 9.34 0.64
C GLN A 54 13.27 10.70 0.01
N VAL A 55 12.07 10.83 -0.58
CA VAL A 55 11.61 12.10 -1.17
C VAL A 55 11.48 13.18 -0.10
N ILE A 56 10.92 12.84 1.07
CA ILE A 56 10.75 13.75 2.19
C ILE A 56 12.10 14.20 2.75
N SER A 57 13.01 13.26 3.02
CA SER A 57 14.33 13.56 3.57
C SER A 57 15.25 14.32 2.62
N SER A 58 15.05 14.17 1.31
CA SER A 58 15.82 14.88 0.28
C SER A 58 15.18 16.21 -0.13
N HIS A 59 14.04 16.60 0.46
CA HIS A 59 13.33 17.82 0.11
C HIS A 59 13.97 19.03 0.78
N GLU A 60 14.45 19.97 -0.04
CA GLU A 60 14.94 21.26 0.42
C GLU A 60 13.81 22.31 0.40
N PRO A 61 13.39 22.87 1.55
CA PRO A 61 12.30 23.85 1.61
C PRO A 61 12.55 25.11 0.76
N SER A 62 13.81 25.40 0.46
CA SER A 62 14.21 26.51 -0.43
C SER A 62 13.71 26.35 -1.87
N GLY A 63 13.42 25.12 -2.31
CA GLY A 63 12.89 24.80 -3.64
C GLY A 63 11.38 25.00 -3.80
N GLY A 64 10.66 25.38 -2.74
CA GLY A 64 9.19 25.53 -2.71
C GLY A 64 8.49 24.39 -1.97
N PRO A 65 7.15 24.43 -1.85
CA PRO A 65 6.39 23.42 -1.11
C PRO A 65 6.42 22.03 -1.79
N LEU A 66 6.41 20.97 -0.99
CA LEU A 66 6.33 19.59 -1.46
C LEU A 66 4.88 19.18 -1.76
N PHE A 67 4.67 18.60 -2.93
CA PHE A 67 3.49 17.77 -3.23
C PHE A 67 3.93 16.33 -3.43
N LEU A 68 3.36 15.41 -2.66
CA LEU A 68 3.69 13.99 -2.71
C LEU A 68 2.40 13.16 -2.78
N TYR A 69 2.27 12.37 -3.84
CA TYR A 69 1.19 11.39 -3.99
C TYR A 69 1.74 9.99 -3.75
N VAL A 70 1.29 9.35 -2.68
CA VAL A 70 1.72 8.01 -2.26
C VAL A 70 0.58 7.02 -2.54
N ALA A 71 0.68 6.31 -3.67
CA ALA A 71 -0.36 5.39 -4.14
C ALA A 71 0.02 3.94 -3.83
N HIS A 72 -0.32 3.47 -2.63
CA HIS A 72 -0.07 2.08 -2.24
C HIS A 72 -0.87 1.08 -3.08
N GLN A 73 -0.25 -0.06 -3.36
CA GLN A 73 -0.98 -1.25 -3.83
C GLN A 73 -1.88 -1.82 -2.73
N ASN A 74 -1.43 -1.72 -1.48
CA ASN A 74 -2.14 -2.24 -0.33
C ASN A 74 -3.50 -1.53 -0.15
N VAL A 75 -4.61 -2.21 0.12
CA VAL A 75 -4.75 -3.65 0.46
C VAL A 75 -5.38 -4.47 -0.69
N HIS A 76 -5.06 -4.12 -1.93
CA HIS A 76 -5.60 -4.78 -3.12
C HIS A 76 -5.12 -6.24 -3.24
N GLU A 77 -5.87 -7.08 -3.94
CA GLU A 77 -5.40 -8.42 -4.31
C GLU A 77 -4.14 -8.38 -5.21
N PRO A 78 -3.29 -9.42 -5.22
CA PRO A 78 -3.40 -10.69 -4.48
C PRO A 78 -3.22 -10.53 -2.96
N LEU A 79 -3.80 -11.44 -2.18
CA LEU A 79 -3.65 -11.45 -0.72
C LEU A 79 -2.31 -12.09 -0.34
N ASP A 80 -1.22 -11.38 -0.62
CA ASP A 80 0.14 -11.79 -0.26
C ASP A 80 0.43 -11.39 1.20
N ASP A 81 0.86 -12.35 2.01
CA ASP A 81 1.07 -12.16 3.45
C ASP A 81 2.23 -11.17 3.71
N PRO A 82 1.99 -10.00 4.34
CA PRO A 82 3.03 -9.01 4.55
C PRO A 82 4.09 -9.45 5.58
N PRO A 83 5.35 -8.99 5.43
CA PRO A 83 6.41 -9.25 6.40
C PRO A 83 6.24 -8.36 7.64
N LEU A 84 5.25 -8.66 8.47
CA LEU A 84 5.04 -7.95 9.74
C LEU A 84 5.98 -8.51 10.82
N ALA A 85 6.75 -7.63 11.45
CA ALA A 85 7.59 -7.95 12.60
C ALA A 85 7.32 -6.98 13.74
N HIS A 86 7.48 -7.44 14.99
CA HIS A 86 7.41 -6.61 16.19
C HIS A 86 6.11 -5.79 16.31
N LEU A 87 4.97 -6.43 16.01
CA LEU A 87 3.66 -5.80 16.17
C LEU A 87 3.40 -5.44 17.64
N ASP A 88 2.68 -4.34 17.82
CA ASP A 88 2.07 -4.02 19.10
C ASP A 88 1.20 -5.22 19.58
N PRO A 89 1.26 -5.62 20.86
CA PRO A 89 0.51 -6.77 21.37
C PRO A 89 -1.00 -6.67 21.11
N ASP A 90 -1.59 -5.48 21.20
CA ASP A 90 -3.03 -5.29 21.00
C ASP A 90 -3.39 -5.50 19.51
N ILE A 91 -2.50 -5.11 18.59
CA ILE A 91 -2.66 -5.36 17.15
C ILE A 91 -2.54 -6.86 16.87
N ALA A 92 -1.55 -7.53 17.48
CA ALA A 92 -1.38 -8.97 17.34
C ALA A 92 -2.62 -9.73 17.84
N ASP A 93 -3.10 -9.40 19.04
CA ASP A 93 -4.30 -10.00 19.63
C ASP A 93 -5.56 -9.76 18.79
N ALA A 94 -5.69 -8.57 18.18
CA ALA A 94 -6.80 -8.26 17.27
C ALA A 94 -6.76 -9.08 15.98
N LEU A 95 -5.56 -9.33 15.42
CA LEU A 95 -5.38 -10.18 14.26
C LEU A 95 -5.68 -11.65 14.59
N ASP A 96 -5.28 -12.12 15.77
CA ASP A 96 -5.50 -13.50 16.23
C ASP A 96 -6.99 -13.82 16.49
N GLN A 97 -7.83 -12.81 16.69
CA GLN A 97 -9.28 -12.95 16.75
C GLN A 97 -9.93 -13.20 15.38
N LEU A 98 -9.24 -12.90 14.28
CA LEU A 98 -9.74 -13.17 12.94
C LEU A 98 -9.54 -14.65 12.59
N PRO A 99 -10.44 -15.27 11.80
CA PRO A 99 -10.27 -16.67 11.42
C PRO A 99 -8.95 -16.88 10.69
N TYR A 100 -8.02 -17.62 11.31
CA TYR A 100 -6.68 -17.83 10.79
C TYR A 100 -6.71 -18.39 9.37
N GLY A 101 -5.86 -17.83 8.50
CA GLY A 101 -5.77 -18.19 7.08
C GLY A 101 -6.95 -17.74 6.21
N SER A 102 -7.97 -17.08 6.77
CA SER A 102 -9.02 -16.47 5.95
C SER A 102 -8.52 -15.25 5.19
N GLU A 103 -9.21 -14.89 4.11
CA GLU A 103 -8.96 -13.66 3.36
C GLU A 103 -9.05 -12.43 4.28
N ARG A 104 -9.98 -12.43 5.23
CA ARG A 104 -10.12 -11.36 6.23
C ARG A 104 -8.89 -11.24 7.12
N HIS A 105 -8.31 -12.37 7.53
CA HIS A 105 -7.10 -12.37 8.35
C HIS A 105 -5.89 -11.82 7.57
N ILE A 106 -5.67 -12.27 6.33
CA ILE A 106 -4.58 -11.75 5.49
C ILE A 106 -4.78 -10.27 5.15
N LEU A 107 -6.00 -9.87 4.76
CA LEU A 107 -6.34 -8.47 4.52
C LEU A 107 -6.16 -7.60 5.77
N GLY A 108 -6.44 -8.15 6.96
CA GLY A 108 -6.14 -7.52 8.24
C GLY A 108 -4.65 -7.24 8.41
N LYS A 109 -3.80 -8.24 8.16
CA LYS A 109 -2.33 -8.06 8.18
C LYS A 109 -1.88 -7.03 7.14
N MET A 110 -2.41 -7.07 5.92
CA MET A 110 -2.12 -6.06 4.89
C MET A 110 -2.54 -4.66 5.34
N SER A 111 -3.69 -4.53 6.01
CA SER A 111 -4.15 -3.24 6.55
C SER A 111 -3.19 -2.69 7.61
N VAL A 112 -2.66 -3.56 8.47
CA VAL A 112 -1.61 -3.19 9.45
C VAL A 112 -0.33 -2.75 8.75
N ALA A 113 0.10 -3.45 7.68
CA ALA A 113 1.28 -3.02 6.92
C ALA A 113 1.10 -1.63 6.30
N LEU A 114 -0.10 -1.31 5.80
CA LEU A 114 -0.42 0.04 5.31
C LEU A 114 -0.38 1.09 6.42
N ASP A 115 -0.94 0.78 7.59
CA ASP A 115 -0.93 1.67 8.76
C ASP A 115 0.50 2.00 9.22
N LEU A 116 1.36 0.97 9.34
CA LEU A 116 2.79 1.15 9.67
C LEU A 116 3.50 2.03 8.63
N SER A 117 3.20 1.83 7.35
CA SER A 117 3.71 2.67 6.26
C SER A 117 3.28 4.14 6.41
N VAL A 118 2.01 4.40 6.71
CA VAL A 118 1.53 5.78 6.95
C VAL A 118 2.24 6.39 8.16
N GLY A 119 2.41 5.62 9.23
CA GLY A 119 3.16 6.04 10.42
C GLY A 119 4.60 6.43 10.09
N ARG A 120 5.29 5.63 9.27
CA ARG A 120 6.64 5.89 8.75
C ARG A 120 6.74 7.19 7.94
N VAL A 121 5.79 7.43 7.03
CA VAL A 121 5.73 8.69 6.26
C VAL A 121 5.51 9.89 7.17
N VAL A 122 4.60 9.78 8.15
CA VAL A 122 4.36 10.83 9.15
C VAL A 122 5.62 11.10 9.98
N GLU A 123 6.34 10.06 10.38
CA GLU A 123 7.56 10.21 11.15
C GLU A 123 8.69 10.85 10.33
N ALA A 124 8.81 10.50 9.05
CA ALA A 124 9.74 11.18 8.15
C ALA A 124 9.43 12.68 8.03
N LEU A 125 8.15 13.07 7.94
CA LEU A 125 7.76 14.49 7.96
C LEU A 125 8.16 15.18 9.27
N ARG A 126 7.98 14.53 10.42
CA ARG A 126 8.35 15.08 11.74
C ARG A 126 9.86 15.24 11.88
N SER A 127 10.59 14.18 11.58
CA SER A 127 12.05 14.13 11.68
C SER A 127 12.75 15.15 10.76
N ASN A 128 12.09 15.57 9.67
CA ASN A 128 12.59 16.60 8.76
C ASN A 128 11.96 18.00 8.99
N GLY A 129 11.19 18.19 10.06
CA GLY A 129 10.59 19.49 10.39
C GLY A 129 9.51 19.98 9.41
N LEU A 130 8.93 19.07 8.61
CA LEU A 130 7.91 19.37 7.59
C LEU A 130 6.48 19.13 8.10
N TYR A 131 6.30 18.41 9.21
CA TYR A 131 5.00 17.96 9.69
C TYR A 131 4.03 19.09 10.04
N ASP A 132 4.49 20.12 10.78
CA ASP A 132 3.61 21.16 11.32
C ASP A 132 2.96 22.05 10.24
N ASN A 133 3.53 22.06 9.03
CA ASN A 133 3.00 22.79 7.87
C ASN A 133 2.60 21.84 6.72
N SER A 134 2.15 20.63 7.06
CA SER A 134 1.68 19.64 6.09
C SER A 134 0.17 19.42 6.20
N ILE A 135 -0.49 19.23 5.04
CA ILE A 135 -1.84 18.69 4.97
C ILE A 135 -1.72 17.24 4.52
N ILE A 136 -2.17 16.32 5.36
CA ILE A 136 -2.15 14.88 5.07
C ILE A 136 -3.58 14.43 4.77
N VAL A 137 -3.79 13.88 3.58
CA VAL A 137 -5.07 13.28 3.16
C VAL A 137 -4.85 11.79 2.97
N VAL A 138 -5.61 10.98 3.70
CA VAL A 138 -5.68 9.53 3.53
C VAL A 138 -7.05 9.19 2.97
N ALA A 139 -7.07 8.52 1.82
CA ALA A 139 -8.29 8.14 1.13
C ALA A 139 -8.09 6.79 0.43
N SER A 140 -9.19 6.08 0.22
CA SER A 140 -9.24 4.91 -0.65
C SER A 140 -9.74 5.30 -2.04
N ASP A 141 -9.35 4.54 -3.06
CA ASP A 141 -9.75 4.75 -4.46
C ASP A 141 -11.20 4.33 -4.75
N ASN A 142 -11.71 3.34 -4.02
CA ASN A 142 -13.06 2.78 -4.12
C ASN A 142 -13.46 2.03 -2.83
N GLY A 143 -14.71 1.61 -2.70
CA GLY A 143 -15.14 0.67 -1.66
C GLY A 143 -14.42 -0.68 -1.69
N GLY A 144 -14.49 -1.42 -0.58
CA GLY A 144 -13.79 -2.69 -0.43
C GLY A 144 -14.37 -3.84 -1.27
N CYS A 145 -13.51 -4.77 -1.68
CA CYS A 145 -13.93 -6.03 -2.29
C CYS A 145 -14.27 -7.06 -1.20
N THR A 146 -15.56 -7.22 -0.89
CA THR A 146 -16.01 -8.14 0.18
C THR A 146 -15.67 -9.60 -0.09
N GLY A 147 -15.48 -9.97 -1.37
CA GLY A 147 -15.03 -11.30 -1.78
C GLY A 147 -13.54 -11.55 -1.55
N ASN A 148 -12.78 -10.55 -1.09
CA ASN A 148 -11.37 -10.65 -0.71
C ASN A 148 -11.16 -10.28 0.77
N GLY A 149 -12.19 -10.50 1.61
CA GLY A 149 -12.13 -10.23 3.05
C GLY A 149 -12.40 -8.77 3.49
N ALA A 150 -12.69 -7.86 2.56
CA ALA A 150 -13.01 -6.48 2.94
C ALA A 150 -14.40 -6.38 3.61
N SER A 151 -14.63 -5.30 4.36
CA SER A 151 -15.95 -4.99 4.94
C SER A 151 -16.31 -3.56 4.62
N ASN A 152 -17.49 -3.37 4.04
CA ASN A 152 -18.08 -2.05 3.77
C ASN A 152 -19.20 -1.72 4.75
N TYR A 153 -19.35 -2.48 5.84
CA TYR A 153 -20.43 -2.27 6.80
C TYR A 153 -20.43 -0.81 7.32
N PRO A 154 -21.58 -0.12 7.41
CA PRO A 154 -22.95 -0.59 7.12
C PRO A 154 -23.42 -0.33 5.68
N LEU A 155 -22.52 0.11 4.80
CA LEU A 155 -22.83 0.54 3.43
C LEU A 155 -23.15 -0.66 2.53
N ARG A 156 -24.08 -0.44 1.59
CA ARG A 156 -24.48 -1.43 0.60
C ARG A 156 -23.47 -1.44 -0.55
N GLY A 157 -23.13 -2.61 -1.06
CA GLY A 157 -22.29 -2.76 -2.26
C GLY A 157 -20.85 -3.17 -1.97
N ASN A 158 -20.08 -3.26 -3.05
CA ASN A 158 -18.66 -3.59 -3.05
C ASN A 158 -17.98 -2.95 -4.26
N LYS A 159 -16.65 -3.04 -4.29
CA LYS A 159 -15.81 -2.58 -5.40
C LYS A 159 -16.46 -2.80 -6.77
N GLY A 160 -16.69 -1.70 -7.50
CA GLY A 160 -17.24 -1.74 -8.86
C GLY A 160 -18.76 -1.67 -8.94
N THR A 161 -19.45 -1.43 -7.82
CA THR A 161 -20.88 -1.15 -7.78
C THR A 161 -21.15 0.35 -7.64
N LEU A 162 -22.36 0.81 -7.96
CA LEU A 162 -22.80 2.22 -7.79
C LEU A 162 -23.51 2.46 -6.45
N PHE A 163 -23.39 1.54 -5.51
CA PHE A 163 -23.91 1.73 -4.16
C PHE A 163 -22.83 2.38 -3.27
N GLU A 164 -23.20 2.88 -2.09
CA GLU A 164 -22.28 3.62 -1.19
C GLU A 164 -21.03 2.85 -0.75
N GLY A 165 -21.07 1.51 -0.74
CA GLY A 165 -19.90 0.67 -0.47
C GLY A 165 -19.08 0.31 -1.71
N GLY A 166 -19.33 1.00 -2.83
CA GLY A 166 -18.78 0.75 -4.16
C GLY A 166 -17.45 1.41 -4.46
#